data_AF-A0A1C3X0Y2-F1
#
_entry.id   AF-A0A1C3X0Y2-F1
#
_cell.length_a   1.000
_cell.length_b   1.000
_cell.length_c   1.000
_cell.angle_alpha   90.00
_cell.angle_beta   90.00
_cell.angle_gamma   90.00
#
_symmetry.space_group_name_H-M   'P 1'
#
loop_
_entity.id
_entity.type
_entity.pdbx_description
1 polymer ?
#
loop_
_entity_poly.entity_id
_entity_poly.type
_entity_poly.pdbx_seq_one_letter_code
_entity_poly.pdbx_strand_id
1 'polypeptide(L)'
;MAYIISKRDGPHREEVAAKDFLQKNRTTINSLANHLTLGRWQELRNPKPPSQPEPSGKLWSTSPARPKELEPYVRISFNGRVVIADLASGRQLHFVGELRGSGRSRHFALATRENGIFDPLDDELYKVLIDLEGVSVPDEASEAQLEQVISNRLGLDAIARSIE
;
A
#
# COMPACT_ATOMS: atom_id res chain seq x y z
N MET A 1 10.18 17.68 68.89
CA MET A 1 8.75 17.45 68.65
C MET A 1 8.62 16.89 67.25
N ALA A 2 8.20 15.63 67.10
CA ALA A 2 8.14 14.95 65.79
C ALA A 2 6.67 14.67 65.46
N TYR A 3 6.20 15.15 64.30
CA TYR A 3 4.85 14.91 63.81
C TYR A 3 4.84 13.63 62.99
N ILE A 4 4.10 12.62 63.44
CA ILE A 4 3.92 11.36 62.70
C ILE A 4 2.65 11.51 61.86
N ILE A 5 2.79 11.54 60.53
CA ILE A 5 1.68 11.67 59.59
C ILE A 5 1.20 10.26 59.20
N SER A 6 -0.03 9.91 59.56
CA SER A 6 -0.67 8.63 59.21
C SER A 6 -1.62 8.79 58.02
N LYS A 7 -1.64 7.81 57.10
CA LYS A 7 -2.54 7.81 55.93
C LYS A 7 -4.04 7.74 56.29
N ARG A 8 -4.40 7.50 57.55
CA ARG A 8 -5.79 7.44 58.04
C ARG A 8 -6.36 8.78 58.51
N ASP A 9 -5.54 9.82 58.69
CA ASP A 9 -5.95 11.07 59.36
C ASP A 9 -6.70 12.08 58.46
N GLY A 10 -6.93 11.74 57.18
CA GLY A 10 -7.64 12.60 56.24
C GLY A 10 -6.90 13.92 55.95
N PRO A 11 -7.40 14.75 55.03
CA PRO A 11 -6.78 16.03 54.72
C PRO A 11 -6.95 16.99 55.90
N HIS A 12 -5.83 17.50 56.42
CA HIS A 12 -5.86 18.47 57.52
C HIS A 12 -6.58 19.76 57.10
N ARG A 13 -7.23 20.43 58.06
CA ARG A 13 -7.96 21.68 57.81
C ARG A 13 -7.10 22.74 57.12
N GLU A 14 -5.83 22.79 57.45
CA GLU A 14 -4.86 23.72 56.84
C GLU A 14 -4.60 23.38 55.37
N GLU A 15 -4.52 22.10 55.01
CA GLU A 15 -4.34 21.66 53.63
C GLU A 15 -5.57 21.95 52.78
N VAL A 16 -6.78 21.77 53.35
CA VAL A 16 -8.04 22.12 52.69
C VAL A 16 -8.10 23.62 52.44
N ALA A 17 -7.80 24.43 53.47
CA ALA A 17 -7.77 25.89 53.34
C ALA A 17 -6.73 26.37 52.32
N ALA A 18 -5.55 25.76 52.28
CA ALA A 18 -4.50 26.07 51.32
C ALA A 18 -4.93 25.71 49.89
N LYS A 19 -5.54 24.53 49.68
CA LYS A 19 -6.08 24.13 48.38
C LYS A 19 -7.18 25.08 47.91
N ASP A 20 -8.11 25.46 48.80
CA ASP A 20 -9.18 26.40 48.50
C ASP A 20 -8.62 27.78 48.11
N PHE A 21 -7.59 28.24 48.82
CA PHE A 21 -6.91 29.50 48.51
C PHE A 21 -6.26 29.47 47.13
N LEU A 22 -5.52 28.41 46.80
CA LEU A 22 -4.89 28.24 45.49
C LEU A 22 -5.93 28.13 44.37
N GLN A 23 -7.06 27.46 44.63
CA GLN A 23 -8.13 27.31 43.66
C GLN A 23 -8.84 28.64 43.37
N LYS A 24 -9.16 29.42 44.41
CA LYS A 24 -9.75 30.76 44.26
C LYS A 24 -8.85 31.73 43.50
N ASN A 25 -7.53 31.61 43.68
CA ASN A 25 -6.55 32.51 43.06
C ASN A 25 -5.90 31.96 41.78
N ARG A 26 -6.44 30.86 41.22
CA ARG A 26 -5.80 30.13 40.12
C ARG A 26 -5.56 31.01 38.88
N THR A 27 -6.46 31.93 38.57
CA THR A 27 -6.33 32.85 37.43
C THR A 27 -5.15 33.81 37.62
N THR A 28 -5.05 34.43 38.79
CA THR A 28 -3.96 35.35 39.13
C THR A 28 -2.61 34.65 39.16
N ILE A 29 -2.55 33.45 39.76
CA ILE A 29 -1.35 32.62 39.80
C ILE A 29 -0.89 32.27 38.37
N ASN A 30 -1.82 31.87 37.50
CA ASN A 30 -1.50 31.58 36.10
C ASN A 30 -1.02 32.82 35.34
N SER A 31 -1.61 34.00 35.58
CA SER A 31 -1.20 35.26 34.95
C SER A 31 0.24 35.63 35.34
N LEU A 32 0.56 35.57 36.64
CA LEU A 32 1.90 35.82 37.15
C LEU A 32 2.91 34.80 36.60
N ALA A 33 2.56 33.51 36.62
CA ALA A 33 3.41 32.46 36.08
C ALA A 33 3.70 32.66 34.58
N ASN A 34 2.69 33.05 33.79
CA ASN A 34 2.89 33.39 32.37
C ASN A 34 3.79 34.60 32.19
N HIS A 35 3.59 35.67 32.98
CA HIS A 35 4.40 36.88 32.89
C HIS A 35 5.87 36.60 33.24
N LEU A 36 6.13 35.83 34.31
CA LEU A 36 7.48 35.44 34.73
C LEU A 36 8.18 34.50 33.74
N THR A 37 7.41 33.68 33.01
CA THR A 37 7.93 32.70 32.05
C THR A 37 7.85 33.16 30.60
N LEU A 38 7.51 34.43 30.35
CA LEU A 38 7.33 34.99 29.01
C LEU A 38 6.39 34.16 28.12
N GLY A 39 5.30 33.64 28.71
CA GLY A 39 4.28 32.85 28.03
C GLY A 39 4.49 31.33 28.05
N ARG A 40 5.67 30.82 28.45
CA ARG A 40 5.96 29.37 28.44
C ARG A 40 5.09 28.55 29.40
N TRP A 41 4.58 29.16 30.48
CA TRP A 41 3.69 28.46 31.43
C TRP A 41 2.40 27.93 30.78
N GLN A 42 1.84 28.64 29.80
CA GLN A 42 0.68 28.17 29.02
C GLN A 42 1.05 27.06 28.04
N GLU A 43 2.21 27.15 27.38
CA GLU A 43 2.69 26.16 26.41
C GLU A 43 2.88 24.78 27.05
N LEU A 44 3.39 24.74 28.29
CA LEU A 44 3.59 23.49 29.04
C LEU A 44 2.28 22.83 29.47
N ARG A 45 1.24 23.63 29.76
CA ARG A 45 -0.08 23.10 30.17
C ARG A 45 -0.94 22.68 29.01
N ASN A 46 -0.81 23.36 27.87
CA ASN A 46 -1.57 23.11 26.66
C ASN A 46 -0.58 22.84 25.51
N PRO A 47 0.11 21.69 25.51
CA PRO A 47 1.03 21.36 24.43
C PRO A 47 0.23 21.28 23.13
N LYS A 48 0.58 22.13 22.16
CA LYS A 48 -0.01 22.06 20.82
C LYS A 48 0.38 20.71 20.22
N PRO A 49 -0.57 19.89 19.73
CA PRO A 49 -0.23 18.64 19.07
C PRO A 49 0.72 18.94 17.89
N PRO A 50 1.71 18.06 17.63
CA PRO A 50 2.59 18.23 16.48
C PRO A 50 1.72 18.31 15.22
N SER A 51 1.93 19.33 14.39
CA SER A 51 1.25 19.45 13.11
C SER A 51 1.55 18.19 12.30
N GLN A 52 0.51 17.49 11.85
CA GLN A 52 0.67 16.41 10.87
C GLN A 52 1.39 16.97 9.64
N PRO A 53 2.28 16.20 9.01
CA PRO A 53 2.93 16.63 7.78
C PRO A 53 1.85 16.84 6.72
N GLU A 54 1.61 18.09 6.33
CA GLU A 54 0.80 18.39 5.16
C GLU A 54 1.54 17.85 3.92
N PRO A 55 0.87 17.18 2.99
CA PRO A 55 1.50 16.72 1.77
C PRO A 55 2.00 17.93 0.98
N SER A 56 3.30 18.19 1.06
CA SER A 56 3.95 19.23 0.28
C SER A 56 4.15 18.72 -1.15
N GLY A 57 3.24 19.05 -2.06
CA GLY A 57 3.35 18.68 -3.46
C GLY A 57 2.19 19.18 -4.29
N LYS A 58 2.46 19.52 -5.57
CA LYS A 58 1.42 19.81 -6.55
C LYS A 58 0.68 18.50 -6.81
N LEU A 59 -0.62 18.42 -6.51
CA LEU A 59 -1.44 17.27 -6.93
C LEU A 59 -1.57 17.30 -8.46
N TRP A 60 -0.85 16.42 -9.16
CA TRP A 60 -1.09 16.16 -10.57
C TRP A 60 -2.34 15.29 -10.70
N SER A 61 -3.48 15.93 -10.86
CA SER A 61 -4.72 15.24 -11.27
C SER A 61 -4.73 15.15 -12.80
N THR A 62 -4.56 13.94 -13.33
CA THR A 62 -4.80 13.67 -14.74
C THR A 62 -6.29 13.33 -14.90
N SER A 63 -7.00 14.06 -15.76
CA SER A 63 -8.39 13.72 -16.07
C SER A 63 -8.47 12.28 -16.58
N PRO A 64 -9.46 11.48 -16.14
CA PRO A 64 -9.61 10.12 -16.63
C PRO A 64 -9.79 10.15 -18.16
N ALA A 65 -8.96 9.39 -18.86
CA ALA A 65 -9.11 9.22 -20.30
C ALA A 65 -10.48 8.61 -20.62
N ARG A 66 -11.06 8.99 -21.77
CA ARG A 66 -12.31 8.40 -22.25
C ARG A 66 -12.14 6.88 -22.33
N PRO A 67 -13.10 6.07 -21.85
CA PRO A 67 -13.00 4.62 -21.97
C PRO A 67 -12.91 4.26 -23.46
N LYS A 68 -11.74 3.77 -23.87
CA LYS A 68 -11.49 3.16 -25.17
C LYS A 68 -11.78 1.67 -25.04
N GLU A 69 -12.23 1.05 -26.12
CA GLU A 69 -12.33 -0.40 -26.21
C GLU A 69 -10.94 -1.03 -25.99
N LEU A 70 -10.88 -2.09 -25.18
CA LEU A 70 -9.63 -2.75 -24.82
C LEU A 70 -9.13 -3.58 -26.01
N GLU A 71 -7.83 -3.50 -26.29
CA GLU A 71 -7.15 -4.27 -27.32
C GLU A 71 -6.17 -5.26 -26.63
N PRO A 72 -6.67 -6.36 -26.05
CA PRO A 72 -5.87 -7.29 -25.27
C PRO A 72 -4.87 -8.10 -26.13
N TYR A 73 -3.64 -8.22 -25.65
CA TYR A 73 -2.59 -9.08 -26.22
C TYR A 73 -1.77 -9.75 -25.11
N VAL A 74 -1.14 -10.89 -25.42
CA VAL A 74 -0.21 -11.57 -24.51
C VAL A 74 1.18 -11.00 -24.69
N ARG A 75 1.90 -10.77 -23.58
CA ARG A 75 3.33 -10.47 -23.62
C ARG A 75 4.08 -11.15 -22.49
N ILE A 76 5.32 -11.49 -22.76
CA ILE A 76 6.33 -11.90 -21.81
C ILE A 76 7.21 -10.70 -21.53
N SER A 77 7.19 -10.24 -20.29
CA SER A 77 8.01 -9.12 -19.83
C SER A 77 9.45 -9.58 -19.58
N PHE A 78 10.41 -8.66 -19.64
CA PHE A 78 11.84 -8.96 -19.43
C PHE A 78 12.14 -9.66 -18.09
N ASN A 79 11.32 -9.43 -17.06
CA ASN A 79 11.41 -10.13 -15.77
C ASN A 79 10.78 -11.54 -15.79
N GLY A 80 10.45 -12.08 -16.96
CA GLY A 80 9.84 -13.39 -17.15
C GLY A 80 8.34 -13.45 -16.85
N ARG A 81 7.67 -12.32 -16.58
CA ARG A 81 6.22 -12.33 -16.30
C ARG A 81 5.41 -12.47 -17.58
N VAL A 82 4.48 -13.41 -17.59
CA VAL A 82 3.51 -13.62 -18.68
C VAL A 82 2.21 -12.92 -18.30
N VAL A 83 1.79 -11.94 -19.10
CA VAL A 83 0.63 -11.09 -18.82
C VAL A 83 -0.24 -10.90 -20.05
N ILE A 84 -1.54 -10.68 -19.82
CA ILE A 84 -2.41 -10.06 -20.82
C ILE A 84 -2.37 -8.56 -20.55
N ALA A 85 -2.02 -7.77 -21.55
CA ALA A 85 -1.97 -6.32 -21.48
C ALA A 85 -2.87 -5.70 -22.56
N ASP A 86 -3.29 -4.46 -22.32
CA ASP A 86 -3.97 -3.66 -23.33
C ASP A 86 -2.94 -3.00 -24.25
N LEU A 87 -3.10 -3.13 -25.57
CA LEU A 87 -2.19 -2.58 -26.57
C LEU A 87 -2.17 -1.05 -26.53
N ALA A 88 -3.34 -0.43 -26.31
CA ALA A 88 -3.50 1.02 -26.37
C ALA A 88 -2.85 1.74 -25.16
N SER A 89 -2.96 1.17 -23.96
CA SER A 89 -2.46 1.78 -22.72
C SER A 89 -1.20 1.13 -22.15
N GLY A 90 -0.84 -0.08 -22.60
CA GLY A 90 0.18 -0.92 -21.97
C GLY A 90 -0.21 -1.45 -20.59
N ARG A 91 -1.45 -1.18 -20.13
CA ARG A 91 -1.92 -1.59 -18.82
C ARG A 91 -2.05 -3.11 -18.76
N GLN A 92 -1.48 -3.72 -17.72
CA GLN A 92 -1.72 -5.12 -17.42
C GLN A 92 -3.20 -5.33 -17.08
N LEU A 93 -3.86 -6.24 -17.80
CA LEU A 93 -5.23 -6.66 -17.57
C LEU A 93 -5.28 -7.91 -16.69
N HIS A 94 -4.46 -8.93 -17.01
CA HIS A 94 -4.37 -10.17 -16.25
C HIS A 94 -2.93 -10.64 -16.09
N PHE A 95 -2.62 -11.21 -14.92
CA PHE A 95 -1.38 -11.93 -14.69
C PHE A 95 -1.60 -13.41 -14.98
N VAL A 96 -0.94 -13.96 -15.99
CA VAL A 96 -1.15 -15.34 -16.44
C VAL A 96 -0.19 -16.30 -15.74
N GLY A 97 1.05 -15.87 -15.54
CA GLY A 97 2.09 -16.69 -14.91
C GLY A 97 3.47 -16.06 -15.07
N GLU A 98 4.50 -16.88 -14.87
CA GLU A 98 5.89 -16.46 -14.97
C GLU A 98 6.79 -17.57 -15.49
N LEU A 99 7.91 -17.18 -16.10
CA LEU A 99 8.96 -18.09 -16.53
C LEU A 99 9.92 -18.31 -15.36
N ARG A 100 9.99 -19.54 -14.87
CA ARG A 100 10.83 -19.98 -13.76
C ARG A 100 12.06 -20.73 -14.24
N GLY A 101 13.10 -20.77 -13.41
CA GLY A 101 14.37 -21.43 -13.75
C GLY A 101 15.35 -20.51 -14.48
N SER A 102 16.42 -21.09 -15.02
CA SER A 102 17.51 -20.34 -15.66
C SER A 102 18.02 -21.02 -16.93
N GLY A 103 18.25 -20.24 -17.98
CA GLY A 103 18.78 -20.74 -19.26
C GLY A 103 17.93 -21.89 -19.80
N ARG A 104 18.56 -23.05 -20.05
CA ARG A 104 17.90 -24.22 -20.65
C ARG A 104 16.87 -24.91 -19.75
N SER A 105 16.85 -24.63 -18.44
CA SER A 105 15.86 -25.21 -17.51
C SER A 105 14.65 -24.30 -17.31
N ARG A 106 14.55 -23.23 -18.10
CA ARG A 106 13.49 -22.25 -17.96
C ARG A 106 12.16 -22.86 -18.43
N HIS A 107 11.12 -22.70 -17.65
CA HIS A 107 9.81 -23.26 -17.92
C HIS A 107 8.70 -22.29 -17.50
N PHE A 108 7.54 -22.44 -18.10
CA PHE A 108 6.36 -21.65 -17.77
C PHE A 108 5.65 -22.22 -16.55
N ALA A 109 5.30 -21.34 -15.61
CA ALA A 109 4.51 -21.66 -14.43
C ALA A 109 3.30 -20.73 -14.37
N LEU A 110 2.10 -21.28 -14.31
CA LEU A 110 0.85 -20.53 -14.22
C LEU A 110 0.74 -19.80 -12.88
N ALA A 111 -0.01 -18.71 -12.90
CA ALA A 111 -0.32 -17.93 -11.72
C ALA A 111 -1.32 -18.68 -10.82
N THR A 112 -0.88 -19.72 -10.13
CA THR A 112 -1.72 -20.51 -9.20
C THR A 112 -1.23 -20.35 -7.77
N ARG A 113 -2.11 -20.67 -6.81
CA ARG A 113 -1.70 -20.73 -5.39
C ARG A 113 -0.67 -21.83 -5.13
N GLU A 114 -0.74 -22.94 -5.86
CA GLU A 114 0.24 -24.04 -5.77
C GLU A 114 1.63 -23.57 -6.18
N ASN A 115 1.69 -22.69 -7.19
CA ASN A 115 2.92 -22.02 -7.59
C ASN A 115 3.32 -20.87 -6.66
N GLY A 116 2.59 -20.58 -5.58
CA GLY A 116 2.94 -19.53 -4.61
C GLY A 116 2.54 -18.12 -5.04
N ILE A 117 1.66 -17.97 -6.03
CA ILE A 117 1.13 -16.67 -6.44
C ILE A 117 -0.03 -16.28 -5.53
N PHE A 118 0.02 -15.04 -5.01
CA PHE A 118 -0.96 -14.50 -4.07
C PHE A 118 -2.33 -14.24 -4.72
N ASP A 119 -2.33 -13.75 -5.96
CA ASP A 119 -3.53 -13.47 -6.75
C ASP A 119 -3.63 -14.49 -7.90
N PRO A 120 -4.31 -15.63 -7.69
CA PRO A 120 -4.35 -16.70 -8.66
C PRO A 120 -5.18 -16.33 -9.89
N LEU A 121 -4.83 -16.95 -11.01
CA LEU A 121 -5.55 -16.88 -12.27
C LEU A 121 -7.00 -17.34 -12.09
N ASP A 122 -7.91 -16.69 -12.81
CA ASP A 122 -9.33 -17.07 -12.85
C ASP A 122 -9.52 -18.53 -13.32
N ASP A 123 -10.53 -19.22 -12.78
CA ASP A 123 -10.77 -20.64 -13.03
C ASP A 123 -11.01 -20.97 -14.51
N GLU A 124 -11.64 -20.07 -15.28
CA GLU A 124 -11.88 -20.28 -16.70
C GLU A 124 -10.59 -20.15 -17.51
N LEU A 125 -9.76 -19.15 -17.20
CA LEU A 125 -8.43 -18.99 -17.81
C LEU A 125 -7.50 -20.15 -17.43
N TYR A 126 -7.57 -20.59 -16.18
CA TYR A 126 -6.80 -21.72 -15.69
C TYR A 126 -7.11 -23.01 -16.47
N LYS A 127 -8.40 -23.35 -16.66
CA LYS A 127 -8.79 -24.55 -17.43
C LYS A 127 -8.27 -24.55 -18.87
N VAL A 128 -8.18 -23.38 -19.50
CA VAL A 128 -7.73 -23.24 -20.90
C VAL A 128 -6.20 -23.35 -21.03
N LEU A 129 -5.47 -23.04 -19.96
CA LEU A 129 -4.01 -22.90 -19.99
C LEU A 129 -3.27 -23.97 -19.18
N ILE A 130 -3.96 -24.80 -18.38
CA ILE A 130 -3.35 -25.77 -17.46
C ILE A 130 -2.35 -26.72 -18.11
N ASP A 131 -2.58 -27.14 -19.34
CA ASP A 131 -1.67 -28.03 -20.07
C ASP A 131 -0.37 -27.34 -20.54
N LEU A 132 -0.26 -26.02 -20.39
CA LEU A 132 0.99 -25.28 -20.61
C LEU A 132 1.87 -25.23 -19.36
N GLU A 133 1.39 -25.69 -18.20
CA GLU A 133 2.18 -25.76 -16.97
C GLU A 133 3.45 -26.61 -17.19
N GLY A 134 4.61 -26.05 -16.87
CA GLY A 134 5.90 -26.71 -16.99
C GLY A 134 6.48 -26.79 -18.41
N VAL A 135 5.84 -26.18 -19.42
CA VAL A 135 6.38 -26.12 -20.78
C VAL A 135 7.76 -25.44 -20.76
N SER A 136 8.73 -26.05 -21.44
CA SER A 136 10.10 -25.54 -21.53
C SER A 136 10.18 -24.31 -22.44
N VAL A 137 10.81 -23.25 -21.96
CA VAL A 137 10.97 -21.95 -22.64
C VAL A 137 12.43 -21.49 -22.54
N PRO A 138 13.38 -22.18 -23.21
CA PRO A 138 14.81 -21.95 -23.03
C PRO A 138 15.34 -20.65 -23.66
N ASP A 139 14.64 -20.08 -24.65
CA ASP A 139 15.09 -18.96 -25.47
C ASP A 139 13.94 -18.07 -25.98
N GLU A 140 14.29 -16.96 -26.62
CA GLU A 140 13.33 -15.97 -27.15
C GLU A 140 12.41 -16.55 -28.23
N ALA A 141 12.86 -17.55 -29.00
CA ALA A 141 12.02 -18.21 -30.00
C ALA A 141 10.90 -19.02 -29.32
N SER A 142 11.23 -19.73 -28.24
CA SER A 142 10.25 -20.44 -27.42
C SER A 142 9.32 -19.49 -26.64
N GLU A 143 9.79 -18.30 -26.27
CA GLU A 143 8.95 -17.25 -25.68
C GLU A 143 7.89 -16.79 -26.69
N ALA A 144 8.29 -16.42 -27.91
CA ALA A 144 7.37 -16.02 -28.97
C ALA A 144 6.37 -17.13 -29.31
N GLN A 145 6.80 -18.39 -29.30
CA GLN A 145 5.90 -19.53 -29.49
C GLN A 145 4.88 -19.65 -28.35
N LEU A 146 5.31 -19.47 -27.10
CA LEU A 146 4.40 -19.51 -25.95
C LEU A 146 3.38 -18.37 -26.02
N GLU A 147 3.81 -17.15 -26.33
CA GLU A 147 2.90 -16.00 -26.52
C GLU A 147 1.83 -16.30 -27.57
N GLN A 148 2.24 -16.84 -28.71
CA GLN A 148 1.36 -17.20 -29.80
C GLN A 148 0.36 -18.30 -29.39
N VAL A 149 0.82 -19.34 -28.69
CA VAL A 149 -0.06 -20.43 -28.22
C VAL A 149 -1.09 -19.92 -27.22
N ILE A 150 -0.68 -19.10 -26.25
CA ILE A 150 -1.61 -18.51 -25.26
C ILE A 150 -2.60 -17.58 -25.98
N SER A 151 -2.13 -16.73 -26.88
CA SER A 151 -2.96 -15.77 -27.60
C SER A 151 -4.03 -16.47 -28.46
N ASN A 152 -3.66 -17.56 -29.14
CA ASN A 152 -4.61 -18.39 -29.90
C ASN A 152 -5.70 -19.01 -29.02
N ARG A 153 -5.31 -19.60 -27.89
CA ARG A 153 -6.26 -20.27 -26.98
C ARG A 153 -7.23 -19.31 -26.34
N LEU A 154 -6.79 -18.08 -26.09
CA LEU A 154 -7.61 -17.03 -25.54
C LEU A 154 -8.38 -16.23 -26.60
N GLY A 155 -8.21 -16.56 -27.90
CA GLY A 155 -8.88 -15.87 -29.00
C GLY A 155 -8.39 -14.43 -29.23
N LEU A 156 -7.18 -14.10 -28.75
CA LEU A 156 -6.60 -12.75 -28.82
C LEU A 156 -5.90 -12.47 -30.16
N ASP A 157 -5.58 -13.51 -30.92
CA ASP A 157 -4.90 -13.46 -32.22
C ASP A 157 -5.63 -12.68 -33.31
N ALA A 158 -6.93 -12.43 -33.17
CA ALA A 158 -7.69 -11.64 -34.12
C ALA A 158 -7.20 -10.18 -34.19
N ILE A 159 -6.50 -9.68 -33.16
CA ILE A 159 -6.05 -8.29 -33.04
C ILE A 159 -4.62 -8.11 -33.57
N ALA A 160 -3.77 -9.14 -33.55
CA ALA A 160 -2.39 -9.05 -34.02
C ALA A 160 -2.27 -8.92 -35.55
N ARG A 161 -3.29 -9.31 -36.32
CA ARG A 161 -3.29 -9.26 -37.79
C ARG A 161 -3.74 -7.92 -38.41
N SER A 162 -4.13 -6.92 -37.61
CA SER A 162 -4.61 -5.64 -38.16
C SER A 162 -3.54 -4.55 -38.28
N ILE A 163 -2.25 -4.90 -38.15
CA ILE A 163 -1.14 -3.98 -38.39
C ILE A 163 -0.27 -4.57 -39.51
N GLU A 164 -0.73 -4.41 -40.76
CA GLU A 164 0.11 -4.37 -41.97
C GLU A 164 0.20 -2.93 -42.47
#